data_AF-A0A9D6SDG2-F1
#
_entry.id   AF-A0A9D6SDG2-F1
#
_cell.length_a   1.000
_cell.length_b   1.000
_cell.length_c   1.000
_cell.angle_alpha   90.00
_cell.angle_beta   90.00
_cell.angle_gamma   90.00
#
_symmetry.space_group_name_H-M   'P 1'
#
loop_
_entity.id
_entity.type
_entity.pdbx_description
1 polymer ?
#
loop_
_entity_poly.entity_id
_entity_poly.type
_entity_poly.pdbx_seq_one_letter_code
_entity_poly.pdbx_strand_id
1 'polypeptide(L)'
;MDRRNFVRSTLAASVAALNMETVDADAQEATRKQGSQGDLTPQANNEGRPQRSMVRAARPEAEPAFTPLRPGAVKPMGWLRDWAIAARNGITGYLDERHSDFGASWKGAIPGAEQLDKGWPLEMGAYWLDGALRLGYILHDDFLINKAKRRLDLVVNGVNAGATTFVFWRSD
;
A
#
# COMPACT_ATOMS: atom_id res chain seq x y z
N MET A 1 12.53 18.93 18.08
CA MET A 1 11.94 18.79 16.72
C MET A 1 10.46 18.50 16.88
N ASP A 2 9.61 19.35 16.30
CA ASP A 2 8.16 19.38 16.56
C ASP A 2 7.39 18.46 15.59
N ARG A 3 6.46 17.65 16.11
CA ARG A 3 5.75 16.59 15.37
C ARG A 3 4.38 17.09 14.83
N ARG A 4 4.32 18.25 14.17
CA ARG A 4 3.04 18.88 13.77
C ARG A 4 2.81 19.16 12.27
N ASN A 5 3.76 18.84 11.39
CA ASN A 5 3.68 19.22 9.96
C ASN A 5 3.63 18.05 8.94
N PHE A 6 3.20 16.83 9.33
CA PHE A 6 3.17 15.66 8.41
C PHE A 6 1.75 15.20 7.98
N VAL A 7 0.68 15.94 8.32
CA VAL A 7 -0.73 15.48 8.13
C VAL A 7 -1.54 16.43 7.23
N ARG A 8 -0.95 16.94 6.13
CA ARG A 8 -1.62 17.93 5.24
C ARG A 8 -1.40 17.78 3.72
N SER A 9 -1.00 16.61 3.20
CA SER A 9 -0.72 16.45 1.75
C SER A 9 -1.36 15.24 1.05
N THR A 10 -2.51 14.72 1.53
CA THR A 10 -3.20 13.60 0.84
C THR A 10 -4.73 13.65 0.97
N LEU A 11 -5.31 14.83 0.80
CA LEU A 11 -6.76 15.04 0.83
C LEU A 11 -7.18 16.12 -0.20
N ALA A 12 -6.84 15.88 -1.48
CA ALA A 12 -7.12 16.78 -2.60
C ALA A 12 -7.23 16.06 -3.96
N ALA A 13 -7.77 14.82 -4.00
CA ALA A 13 -7.80 13.99 -5.22
C ALA A 13 -9.14 13.26 -5.48
N SER A 14 -10.26 13.69 -4.89
CA SER A 14 -11.57 13.03 -5.12
C SER A 14 -12.79 13.97 -5.09
N VAL A 15 -12.62 15.26 -5.42
CA VAL A 15 -13.76 16.20 -5.56
C VAL A 15 -13.74 16.98 -6.90
N ALA A 16 -12.61 17.02 -7.61
CA ALA A 16 -12.48 17.68 -8.92
C ALA A 16 -12.91 16.79 -10.11
N ALA A 17 -14.05 16.09 -9.98
CA ALA A 17 -14.60 15.20 -11.01
C ALA A 17 -16.10 15.45 -11.29
N LEU A 18 -16.61 16.63 -10.92
CA LEU A 18 -17.90 17.17 -11.37
C LEU A 18 -17.71 18.62 -11.83
N ASN A 19 -18.38 18.94 -12.94
CA ASN A 19 -18.37 20.19 -13.73
C ASN A 19 -17.49 20.15 -14.98
N MET A 20 -17.94 19.37 -15.97
CA MET A 20 -17.55 19.52 -17.37
C MET A 20 -18.67 20.28 -18.08
N GLU A 21 -18.51 21.59 -18.24
CA GLU A 21 -19.35 22.41 -19.13
C GLU A 21 -18.51 23.49 -19.81
N THR A 22 -18.78 23.68 -21.10
CA THR A 22 -18.05 24.54 -22.04
C THR A 22 -18.50 26.01 -21.95
N VAL A 23 -17.65 26.95 -22.39
CA VAL A 23 -17.96 27.98 -23.40
C VAL A 23 -16.74 28.90 -23.63
N ASP A 24 -16.48 29.23 -24.90
CA ASP A 24 -15.45 30.19 -25.34
C ASP A 24 -15.86 31.66 -25.14
N ALA A 25 -14.89 32.59 -25.19
CA ALA A 25 -14.88 33.79 -26.05
C ALA A 25 -14.02 34.95 -25.49
N ASP A 26 -13.35 35.65 -26.42
CA ASP A 26 -12.54 36.84 -26.19
C ASP A 26 -13.32 38.08 -25.77
N ALA A 27 -12.68 38.99 -25.00
CA ALA A 27 -12.98 40.42 -25.04
C ALA A 27 -11.78 41.28 -24.57
N GLN A 28 -11.43 42.28 -25.39
CA GLN A 28 -10.58 43.43 -25.07
C GLN A 28 -11.47 44.52 -24.35
N GLU A 29 -11.07 45.72 -23.94
CA GLU A 29 -9.89 46.58 -24.17
C GLU A 29 -9.80 47.71 -23.08
N ALA A 30 -8.77 48.55 -23.19
CA ALA A 30 -8.43 49.79 -22.45
C ALA A 30 -9.55 50.61 -21.76
N THR A 31 -9.27 51.32 -20.64
CA THR A 31 -8.86 52.76 -20.61
C THR A 31 -8.69 53.29 -19.15
N ARG A 32 -8.10 54.46 -18.76
CA ARG A 32 -7.13 55.45 -19.34
C ARG A 32 -6.92 56.66 -18.39
N LYS A 33 -5.65 57.06 -18.08
CA LYS A 33 -5.18 58.37 -17.45
C LYS A 33 -5.52 58.61 -15.94
N GLN A 34 -4.86 59.48 -15.14
CA GLN A 34 -3.67 60.37 -15.24
C GLN A 34 -3.21 60.81 -13.81
N GLY A 35 -1.95 61.27 -13.60
CA GLY A 35 -1.68 62.37 -12.63
C GLY A 35 -0.57 62.25 -11.55
N SER A 36 0.64 62.71 -11.91
CA SER A 36 1.66 63.48 -11.13
C SER A 36 2.08 63.17 -9.67
N GLN A 37 3.40 62.92 -9.53
CA GLN A 37 4.36 63.42 -8.52
C GLN A 37 4.18 63.13 -7.01
N GLY A 38 5.18 62.41 -6.47
CA GLY A 38 5.54 62.37 -5.05
C GLY A 38 6.75 61.46 -4.87
N ASP A 39 7.90 62.02 -4.49
CA ASP A 39 9.10 61.26 -4.11
C ASP A 39 8.89 60.56 -2.75
N LEU A 40 9.77 59.59 -2.42
CA LEU A 40 10.03 58.86 -1.18
C LEU A 40 10.12 57.33 -1.40
N THR A 41 11.33 56.81 -1.20
CA THR A 41 11.78 55.39 -1.14
C THR A 41 10.85 54.45 -0.33
N PRO A 42 10.87 53.09 -0.50
CA PRO A 42 11.99 52.27 -1.00
C PRO A 42 11.62 51.06 -1.90
N GLN A 43 12.64 50.37 -2.46
CA GLN A 43 12.82 48.89 -2.38
C GLN A 43 14.07 48.43 -3.15
N ALA A 44 14.69 47.33 -2.69
CA ALA A 44 15.85 46.74 -3.36
C ALA A 44 15.38 45.82 -4.49
N ASN A 45 15.71 46.17 -5.73
CA ASN A 45 15.36 45.41 -6.92
C ASN A 45 16.13 44.07 -6.97
N ASN A 46 15.47 42.98 -6.57
CA ASN A 46 15.92 41.61 -6.85
C ASN A 46 15.23 41.09 -8.12
N GLU A 47 15.61 41.66 -9.26
CA GLU A 47 15.18 41.18 -10.57
C GLU A 47 15.95 39.92 -11.00
N GLY A 48 15.25 38.99 -11.64
CA GLY A 48 15.85 38.23 -12.74
C GLY A 48 16.72 37.00 -12.41
N ARG A 49 16.17 35.99 -11.73
CA ARG A 49 16.45 34.58 -12.11
C ARG A 49 15.15 33.77 -12.14
N PRO A 50 14.63 33.39 -13.32
CA PRO A 50 13.53 32.45 -13.38
C PRO A 50 14.03 31.11 -12.83
N GLN A 51 13.44 30.65 -11.72
CA GLN A 51 13.69 29.30 -11.22
C GLN A 51 13.16 28.33 -12.27
N ARG A 52 14.08 27.67 -12.99
CA ARG A 52 13.75 26.67 -13.99
C ARG A 52 13.14 25.48 -13.27
N SER A 53 11.82 25.40 -13.25
CA SER A 53 11.09 24.29 -12.65
C SER A 53 11.46 23.01 -13.40
N MET A 54 12.35 22.21 -12.82
CA MET A 54 12.61 20.84 -13.29
C MET A 54 11.46 19.90 -12.90
N VAL A 55 10.23 20.30 -13.20
CA VAL A 55 9.11 19.35 -13.31
C VAL A 55 9.36 18.59 -14.60
N ARG A 56 10.24 17.60 -14.53
CA ARG A 56 10.39 16.59 -15.57
C ARG A 56 9.02 15.92 -15.67
N ALA A 57 8.28 16.24 -16.73
CA ALA A 57 7.02 15.55 -17.03
C ALA A 57 7.27 14.04 -16.91
N ALA A 58 6.47 13.37 -16.08
CA ALA A 58 6.57 11.92 -15.94
C ALA A 58 6.41 11.33 -17.35
N ARG A 59 7.43 10.59 -17.80
CA ARG A 59 7.32 9.85 -19.06
C ARG A 59 6.13 8.92 -18.89
N PRO A 60 5.18 8.85 -19.84
CA PRO A 60 4.09 7.89 -19.74
C PRO A 60 4.70 6.51 -19.51
N GLU A 61 4.31 5.90 -18.40
CA GLU A 61 4.84 4.61 -17.98
C GLU A 61 4.41 3.60 -19.04
N ALA A 62 5.36 2.83 -19.57
CA ALA A 62 5.09 1.96 -20.69
C ALA A 62 4.14 0.84 -20.23
N GLU A 63 3.04 0.64 -20.97
CA GLU A 63 2.08 -0.44 -20.70
C GLU A 63 2.82 -1.78 -20.54
N PRO A 64 2.54 -2.54 -19.46
CA PRO A 64 3.26 -3.77 -19.18
C PRO A 64 2.99 -4.81 -20.29
N ALA A 65 4.06 -5.32 -20.89
CA ALA A 65 3.97 -6.30 -21.99
C ALA A 65 3.26 -7.62 -21.60
N PHE A 66 3.07 -7.88 -20.30
CA PHE A 66 2.39 -9.06 -19.77
C PHE A 66 1.47 -8.69 -18.60
N THR A 67 0.29 -9.31 -18.57
CA THR A 67 -0.64 -9.23 -17.44
C THR A 67 -0.40 -10.41 -16.47
N PRO A 68 -0.35 -10.21 -15.15
CA PRO A 68 -0.21 -11.30 -14.19
C PRO A 68 -1.45 -12.21 -14.20
N LEU A 69 -1.21 -13.53 -14.18
CA LEU A 69 -2.29 -14.51 -14.04
C LEU A 69 -2.83 -14.54 -12.60
N ARG A 70 -4.11 -14.90 -12.46
CA ARG A 70 -4.74 -15.10 -11.14
C ARG A 70 -4.05 -16.28 -10.40
N PRO A 71 -3.87 -16.22 -9.07
CA PRO A 71 -3.40 -17.36 -8.29
C PRO A 71 -4.23 -18.62 -8.56
N GLY A 72 -3.57 -19.76 -8.77
CA GLY A 72 -4.23 -21.03 -9.14
C GLY A 72 -4.63 -21.18 -10.62
N ALA A 73 -4.39 -20.18 -11.48
CA ALA A 73 -4.60 -20.33 -12.93
C ALA A 73 -3.60 -21.31 -13.58
N VAL A 74 -2.39 -21.39 -13.01
CA VAL A 74 -1.36 -22.38 -13.38
C VAL A 74 -1.33 -23.47 -12.31
N LYS A 75 -1.36 -24.72 -12.74
CA LYS A 75 -1.39 -25.91 -11.85
C LYS A 75 -0.15 -26.76 -12.09
N PRO A 76 0.50 -27.30 -11.04
CA PRO A 76 1.65 -28.17 -11.20
C PRO A 76 1.22 -29.55 -11.74
N MET A 77 2.08 -30.17 -12.55
CA MET A 77 1.89 -31.51 -13.11
C MET A 77 3.17 -32.33 -12.96
N GLY A 78 3.05 -33.67 -13.01
CA GLY A 78 4.17 -34.60 -12.85
C GLY A 78 4.96 -34.34 -11.55
N TRP A 79 6.29 -34.42 -11.64
CA TRP A 79 7.21 -34.25 -10.50
C TRP A 79 6.94 -32.99 -9.66
N LEU A 80 6.54 -31.88 -10.28
CA LEU A 80 6.27 -30.62 -9.56
C LEU A 80 4.98 -30.72 -8.73
N ARG A 81 4.00 -31.50 -9.19
CA ARG A 81 2.77 -31.78 -8.44
C ARG A 81 3.07 -32.68 -7.24
N ASP A 82 3.92 -33.68 -7.44
CA ASP A 82 4.32 -34.60 -6.37
C ASP A 82 5.13 -33.87 -5.29
N TRP A 83 6.03 -32.96 -5.69
CA TRP A 83 6.72 -32.06 -4.77
C TRP A 83 5.77 -31.12 -4.02
N ALA A 84 4.81 -30.52 -4.72
CA ALA A 84 3.81 -29.64 -4.11
C ALA A 84 2.93 -30.40 -3.09
N ILE A 85 2.55 -31.65 -3.38
CA ILE A 85 1.83 -32.53 -2.44
C ILE A 85 2.70 -32.91 -1.25
N ALA A 86 3.98 -33.22 -1.46
CA ALA A 86 4.93 -33.48 -0.37
C ALA A 86 5.10 -32.26 0.55
N ALA A 87 5.20 -31.05 -0.01
CA ALA A 87 5.24 -29.81 0.77
C ALA A 87 3.93 -29.58 1.57
N ARG A 88 2.78 -29.80 0.93
CA ARG A 88 1.44 -29.69 1.55
C ARG A 88 1.27 -30.69 2.70
N ASN A 89 1.76 -31.92 2.56
CA ASN A 89 1.69 -32.94 3.60
C ASN A 89 2.82 -32.82 4.65
N GLY A 90 3.88 -32.08 4.34
CA GLY A 90 5.07 -31.90 5.16
C GLY A 90 5.02 -30.65 6.05
N ILE A 91 6.05 -29.81 5.94
CA ILE A 91 6.22 -28.61 6.79
C ILE A 91 5.18 -27.54 6.40
N THR A 92 4.98 -27.25 5.11
CA THR A 92 4.13 -26.13 4.69
C THR A 92 2.69 -26.25 5.19
N GLY A 93 2.10 -27.46 5.20
CA GLY A 93 0.73 -27.63 5.69
C GLY A 93 0.56 -27.73 7.21
N TYR A 94 1.64 -27.91 7.98
CA TYR A 94 1.56 -28.35 9.39
C TYR A 94 2.62 -27.73 10.33
N LEU A 95 3.42 -26.75 9.88
CA LEU A 95 4.43 -26.09 10.71
C LEU A 95 3.82 -25.40 11.95
N ASP A 96 2.60 -24.86 11.81
CA ASP A 96 1.84 -24.25 12.91
C ASP A 96 1.33 -25.23 13.97
N GLU A 97 1.37 -26.53 13.69
CA GLU A 97 1.07 -27.59 14.66
C GLU A 97 2.33 -28.17 15.29
N ARG A 98 3.52 -27.90 14.71
CA ARG A 98 4.81 -28.47 15.13
C ARG A 98 5.76 -27.46 15.77
N HIS A 99 5.51 -26.16 15.62
CA HIS A 99 6.34 -25.10 16.18
C HIS A 99 5.46 -24.00 16.79
N SER A 100 5.67 -23.72 18.09
CA SER A 100 4.88 -22.76 18.88
C SER A 100 4.71 -21.41 18.21
N ASP A 101 5.80 -20.86 17.69
CA ASP A 101 5.87 -19.50 17.17
C ASP A 101 5.00 -19.33 15.90
N PHE A 102 5.09 -20.27 14.96
CA PHE A 102 4.19 -20.35 13.80
C PHE A 102 2.76 -20.67 14.21
N GLY A 103 2.60 -21.50 15.26
CA GLY A 103 1.34 -21.80 15.93
C GLY A 103 0.65 -20.56 16.50
N ALA A 104 1.38 -19.59 17.03
CA ALA A 104 0.84 -18.34 17.56
C ALA A 104 0.76 -17.21 16.51
N SER A 105 1.60 -17.27 15.47
CA SER A 105 1.65 -16.25 14.42
C SER A 105 0.30 -16.02 13.73
N TRP A 106 -0.01 -14.75 13.50
CA TRP A 106 -1.21 -14.27 12.80
C TRP A 106 -2.56 -14.78 13.37
N LYS A 107 -2.64 -15.04 14.69
CA LYS A 107 -3.87 -15.44 15.41
C LYS A 107 -4.57 -14.32 16.19
N GLY A 108 -4.21 -13.05 15.99
CA GLY A 108 -4.85 -11.91 16.67
C GLY A 108 -4.51 -11.76 18.17
N ALA A 109 -3.69 -12.64 18.71
CA ALA A 109 -2.95 -12.46 19.95
C ALA A 109 -1.74 -13.40 19.90
N ILE A 110 -0.54 -12.89 20.20
CA ILE A 110 0.61 -13.73 20.49
C ILE A 110 0.81 -13.64 22.01
N PRO A 111 0.60 -14.72 22.78
CA PRO A 111 0.85 -14.71 24.22
C PRO A 111 2.29 -14.27 24.50
N GLY A 112 2.47 -13.25 25.34
CA GLY A 112 3.77 -12.65 25.59
C GLY A 112 4.26 -11.68 24.50
N ALA A 113 3.40 -11.13 23.62
CA ALA A 113 3.79 -10.11 22.62
C ALA A 113 4.44 -8.82 23.19
N GLU A 114 4.31 -8.60 24.50
CA GLU A 114 4.95 -7.55 25.30
C GLU A 114 6.37 -7.95 25.76
N GLN A 115 6.63 -9.26 25.84
CA GLN A 115 7.90 -9.90 26.21
C GLN A 115 8.69 -10.36 24.97
N LEU A 116 8.03 -10.42 23.81
CA LEU A 116 8.67 -10.63 22.51
C LEU A 116 9.47 -9.41 22.10
N ASP A 117 10.74 -9.41 22.50
CA ASP A 117 11.77 -8.85 21.64
C ASP A 117 11.70 -9.54 20.26
N LYS A 118 11.71 -8.73 19.20
CA LYS A 118 11.68 -9.07 17.76
C LYS A 118 10.30 -9.43 17.17
N GLY A 119 9.96 -8.75 16.07
CA GLY A 119 8.90 -9.13 15.13
C GLY A 119 9.19 -10.42 14.33
N TRP A 120 10.28 -11.13 14.63
CA TRP A 120 10.71 -12.34 13.94
C TRP A 120 9.64 -13.45 13.87
N PRO A 121 8.88 -13.80 14.94
CA PRO A 121 7.78 -14.76 14.83
C PRO A 121 6.65 -14.31 13.90
N LEU A 122 6.41 -13.00 13.80
CA LEU A 122 5.39 -12.43 12.92
C LEU A 122 5.84 -12.47 11.45
N GLU A 123 7.10 -12.10 11.21
CA GLU A 123 7.76 -12.13 9.90
C GLU A 123 7.89 -13.56 9.35
N MET A 124 8.44 -14.49 10.14
CA MET A 124 8.54 -15.90 9.77
C MET A 124 7.15 -16.53 9.57
N GLY A 125 6.21 -16.21 10.45
CA GLY A 125 4.82 -16.60 10.31
C GLY A 125 4.20 -16.08 9.01
N ALA A 126 4.57 -14.87 8.55
CA ALA A 126 4.09 -14.29 7.30
C ALA A 126 4.63 -15.04 6.07
N TYR A 127 5.93 -15.35 6.04
CA TYR A 127 6.53 -16.11 4.95
C TYR A 127 5.97 -17.53 4.84
N TRP A 128 5.76 -18.20 5.97
CA TRP A 128 5.09 -19.50 5.99
C TRP A 128 3.61 -19.40 5.53
N LEU A 129 2.87 -18.40 6.00
CA LEU A 129 1.47 -18.17 5.66
C LEU A 129 1.28 -17.87 4.16
N ASP A 130 2.12 -17.03 3.56
CA ASP A 130 2.12 -16.73 2.13
C ASP A 130 2.44 -17.98 1.29
N GLY A 131 3.46 -18.76 1.70
CA GLY A 131 3.78 -20.03 1.07
C GLY A 131 2.62 -21.04 1.13
N ALA A 132 1.98 -21.18 2.29
CA ALA A 132 0.81 -22.06 2.47
C ALA A 132 -0.40 -21.61 1.63
N LEU A 133 -0.68 -20.31 1.57
CA LEU A 133 -1.77 -19.76 0.75
C LEU A 133 -1.55 -20.03 -0.74
N ARG A 134 -0.35 -19.71 -1.26
CA ARG A 134 0.00 -19.94 -2.67
C ARG A 134 -0.04 -21.41 -3.03
N LEU A 135 0.48 -22.28 -2.16
CA LEU A 135 0.44 -23.73 -2.33
C LEU A 135 -1.01 -24.25 -2.38
N GLY A 136 -1.88 -23.73 -1.52
CA GLY A 136 -3.32 -24.01 -1.54
C GLY A 136 -3.96 -23.65 -2.89
N TYR A 137 -3.69 -22.45 -3.42
CA TYR A 137 -4.25 -22.03 -4.72
C TYR A 137 -3.78 -22.86 -5.91
N ILE A 138 -2.48 -23.20 -6.00
CA ILE A 138 -1.97 -23.98 -7.16
C ILE A 138 -2.38 -25.46 -7.11
N LEU A 139 -2.67 -26.01 -5.92
CA LEU A 139 -3.19 -27.36 -5.75
C LEU A 139 -4.72 -27.44 -5.76
N HIS A 140 -5.43 -26.31 -5.60
CA HIS A 140 -6.84 -26.25 -5.19
C HIS A 140 -7.12 -27.02 -3.89
N ASP A 141 -6.25 -26.85 -2.89
CA ASP A 141 -6.37 -27.50 -1.59
C ASP A 141 -7.12 -26.59 -0.60
N ASP A 142 -8.40 -26.91 -0.37
CA ASP A 142 -9.27 -26.17 0.55
C ASP A 142 -8.76 -26.19 2.01
N PHE A 143 -7.98 -27.20 2.42
CA PHE A 143 -7.42 -27.25 3.77
C PHE A 143 -6.39 -26.14 3.99
N LEU A 144 -5.45 -25.96 3.06
CA LEU A 144 -4.46 -24.88 3.08
C LEU A 144 -5.13 -23.51 2.91
N ILE A 145 -6.05 -23.38 1.94
CA ILE A 145 -6.79 -22.14 1.71
C ILE A 145 -7.54 -21.71 2.98
N ASN A 146 -8.29 -22.61 3.62
CA ASN A 146 -9.00 -22.29 4.86
C ASN A 146 -8.06 -22.10 6.07
N LYS A 147 -6.93 -22.82 6.16
CA LYS A 147 -5.91 -22.62 7.21
C LYS A 147 -5.26 -21.24 7.12
N ALA A 148 -5.03 -20.74 5.91
CA ALA A 148 -4.52 -19.40 5.68
C ALA A 148 -5.60 -18.31 5.85
N LYS A 149 -6.80 -18.54 5.29
CA LYS A 149 -7.95 -17.62 5.38
C LYS A 149 -8.28 -17.24 6.83
N ARG A 150 -8.33 -18.22 7.76
CA ARG A 150 -8.61 -17.97 9.19
C ARG A 150 -7.64 -17.00 9.87
N ARG A 151 -6.42 -16.83 9.34
CA ARG A 151 -5.41 -15.89 9.85
C ARG A 151 -5.55 -14.51 9.19
N LEU A 152 -5.76 -14.48 7.87
CA LEU A 152 -5.93 -13.25 7.11
C LEU A 152 -7.25 -12.55 7.41
N ASP A 153 -8.33 -13.30 7.66
CA ASP A 153 -9.64 -12.77 8.05
C ASP A 153 -9.54 -11.87 9.28
N LEU A 154 -8.71 -12.23 10.26
CA LEU A 154 -8.48 -11.42 11.46
C LEU A 154 -7.93 -10.04 11.11
N VAL A 155 -6.94 -9.99 10.20
CA VAL A 155 -6.29 -8.76 9.74
C VAL A 155 -7.28 -7.90 8.94
N VAL A 156 -7.98 -8.50 7.98
CA VAL A 156 -8.96 -7.82 7.14
C VAL A 156 -10.11 -7.27 7.99
N ASN A 157 -10.63 -8.04 8.93
CA ASN A 157 -11.70 -7.60 9.83
C ASN A 157 -11.21 -6.50 10.79
N GLY A 158 -9.97 -6.59 11.31
CA GLY A 158 -9.38 -5.54 12.14
C GLY A 158 -9.23 -4.22 11.41
N VAL A 159 -8.68 -4.23 10.20
CA VAL A 159 -8.55 -3.03 9.35
C VAL A 159 -9.92 -2.47 8.97
N ASN A 160 -10.88 -3.31 8.59
CA ASN A 160 -12.26 -2.89 8.30
C ASN A 160 -12.99 -2.32 9.53
N ALA A 161 -12.59 -2.71 10.74
CA ALA A 161 -13.09 -2.16 12.01
C ALA A 161 -12.36 -0.88 12.47
N GLY A 162 -11.42 -0.35 11.67
CA GLY A 162 -10.72 0.91 11.95
C GLY A 162 -9.35 0.77 12.61
N ALA A 163 -8.74 -0.43 12.62
CA ALA A 163 -7.38 -0.59 13.13
C ALA A 163 -6.36 0.21 12.31
N THR A 164 -5.45 0.89 13.00
CA THR A 164 -4.39 1.75 12.46
C THR A 164 -3.22 0.96 11.85
N THR A 165 -3.07 -0.32 12.20
CA THR A 165 -1.98 -1.19 11.73
C THR A 165 -2.46 -2.61 11.38
N PHE A 166 -1.68 -3.33 10.59
CA PHE A 166 -1.89 -4.76 10.33
C PHE A 166 -1.69 -5.65 11.59
N VAL A 167 -1.03 -5.12 12.62
CA VAL A 167 -0.93 -5.73 13.95
C VAL A 167 -2.09 -5.21 14.80
N PHE A 168 -3.32 -5.39 14.31
CA PHE A 168 -4.55 -4.78 14.84
C PHE A 168 -4.85 -5.10 16.32
N TRP A 169 -4.13 -6.06 16.90
CA TRP A 169 -4.22 -6.51 18.29
C TRP A 169 -3.15 -5.90 19.22
N ARG A 170 -2.22 -5.09 18.69
CA ARG A 170 -1.46 -4.16 19.53
C ARG A 170 -2.30 -2.90 19.70
N SER A 171 -2.45 -2.45 20.94
CA SER A 171 -2.84 -1.08 21.24
C SER A 171 -1.73 -0.11 20.84
N ASP A 172 -2.13 1.06 20.34
CA ASP A 172 -1.26 2.18 19.96
C ASP A 172 -0.54 2.84 21.16
#